data_AF-A0A199XP90-F1
#
_entry.id   AF-A0A199XP90-F1
#
_cell.length_a   1.000
_cell.length_b   1.000
_cell.length_c   1.000
_cell.angle_alpha   90.00
_cell.angle_beta   90.00
_cell.angle_gamma   90.00
#
_symmetry.space_group_name_H-M   'P 1'
#
loop_
_entity.id
_entity.type
_entity.pdbx_description
1 polymer ?
#
loop_
_entity_poly.entity_id
_entity_poly.type
_entity_poly.pdbx_seq_one_letter_code
_entity_poly.pdbx_strand_id
1 'polypeptide(L)'
;MVEIGFYQYLIINESFLAFLKPYCNGPFQTWKIKATHKEVDYTYNIFYLNEYKSDFINYEKSTFELFEKNYSTISLNQEIKVTSDVDYLDKCREFIGLYGIPSIQPTKIVLNTCNQKVDFFRCANNDMAGYYVSERLKQAILDNCFTGMRFEEIEEIQNRVLIEYV
;
A
#
# COMPACT_ATOMS: atom_id res chain seq x y z
N MET A 1 11.43 -1.72 -21.44
CA MET A 1 10.42 -2.65 -20.88
C MET A 1 10.26 -2.25 -19.43
N VAL A 2 9.17 -1.57 -19.09
CA VAL A 2 8.95 -1.04 -17.74
C VAL A 2 8.17 -2.11 -16.99
N GLU A 3 8.79 -2.77 -16.01
CA GLU A 3 8.05 -3.61 -15.08
C GLU A 3 7.05 -2.73 -14.34
N ILE A 4 5.76 -2.98 -14.57
CA ILE A 4 4.67 -2.39 -13.80
C ILE A 4 4.72 -3.10 -12.46
N GLY A 5 5.44 -2.53 -11.49
CA GLY A 5 5.22 -2.87 -10.09
C GLY A 5 3.73 -2.72 -9.80
N PHE A 6 3.15 -3.66 -9.05
CA PHE A 6 1.73 -3.62 -8.68
C PHE A 6 1.46 -2.41 -7.78
N TYR A 7 1.37 -1.22 -8.37
CA TYR A 7 0.87 -0.03 -7.69
C TYR A 7 -0.59 -0.32 -7.37
N GLN A 8 -0.91 -0.54 -6.10
CA GLN A 8 -2.31 -0.63 -5.69
C GLN A 8 -2.94 0.76 -5.86
N TYR A 9 -3.72 0.89 -6.92
CA TYR A 9 -4.58 2.04 -7.18
C TYR A 9 -5.93 1.82 -6.51
N LEU A 10 -6.61 2.90 -6.12
CA LEU A 10 -8.04 2.81 -5.81
C LEU A 10 -8.83 3.06 -7.08
N ILE A 11 -9.88 2.28 -7.32
CA ILE A 11 -10.89 2.59 -8.35
C ILE A 11 -12.09 3.17 -7.62
N ILE A 12 -12.31 4.47 -7.76
CA ILE A 12 -13.32 5.21 -6.98
C ILE A 12 -14.18 6.08 -7.90
N ASN A 13 -15.45 6.24 -7.55
CA ASN A 13 -16.33 7.14 -8.29
C ASN A 13 -15.97 8.63 -7.98
N GLU A 14 -16.52 9.54 -8.78
CA GLU A 14 -16.24 10.98 -8.63
C GLU A 14 -16.66 11.54 -7.26
N SER A 15 -17.80 11.08 -6.72
CA SER A 15 -18.31 11.53 -5.43
C SER A 15 -17.37 11.16 -4.28
N PHE A 16 -16.85 9.92 -4.29
CA PHE A 16 -15.93 9.45 -3.27
C PHE A 16 -14.56 10.11 -3.41
N LEU A 17 -14.08 10.33 -4.64
CA LEU A 17 -12.89 11.13 -4.89
C LEU A 17 -13.02 12.55 -4.34
N ALA A 18 -14.15 13.22 -4.59
CA ALA A 18 -14.41 14.57 -4.08
C ALA A 18 -14.42 14.60 -2.54
N PHE A 19 -15.01 13.58 -1.91
CA PHE A 19 -15.02 13.43 -0.46
C PHE A 19 -13.61 13.17 0.13
N LEU A 20 -12.77 12.40 -0.55
CA LEU A 20 -11.47 11.96 -0.04
C LEU A 20 -10.38 13.03 -0.18
N LYS A 21 -10.49 13.91 -1.18
CA LYS A 21 -9.52 14.99 -1.48
C LYS A 21 -9.08 15.82 -0.26
N PRO A 22 -9.97 16.29 0.63
CA PRO A 22 -9.58 17.09 1.80
C PRO A 22 -8.69 16.35 2.80
N TYR A 23 -8.70 15.01 2.80
CA TYR A 23 -7.89 14.16 3.68
C TYR A 23 -6.53 13.80 3.08
N CYS A 24 -6.30 14.14 1.81
CA CYS A 24 -5.05 13.86 1.13
C CYS A 24 -4.00 14.90 1.55
N ASN A 25 -3.05 14.50 2.39
CA ASN A 25 -1.99 15.37 2.91
C ASN A 25 -0.78 15.51 1.97
N GLY A 26 -0.90 15.04 0.74
CA GLY A 26 0.20 14.94 -0.22
C GLY A 26 -0.26 14.95 -1.67
N PRO A 27 0.69 15.02 -2.62
CA PRO A 27 0.37 14.92 -4.04
C PRO A 27 -0.30 13.59 -4.36
N PHE A 28 -1.32 13.65 -5.21
CA PHE A 28 -2.01 12.48 -5.73
C PHE A 28 -2.22 12.62 -7.24
N GLN A 29 -2.46 11.49 -7.90
CA GLN A 29 -2.77 11.40 -9.32
C GLN A 29 -4.13 10.75 -9.52
N THR A 30 -4.82 11.15 -10.58
CA THR A 30 -6.11 10.60 -10.96
C THR A 30 -6.21 10.41 -12.46
N TRP A 31 -6.77 9.28 -12.90
CA TRP A 31 -7.08 9.03 -14.30
C TRP A 31 -8.52 8.55 -14.44
N LYS A 32 -9.30 9.21 -15.30
CA LYS A 32 -10.67 8.80 -15.60
C LYS A 32 -10.67 7.53 -16.43
N ILE A 33 -11.51 6.59 -16.03
CA ILE A 33 -11.76 5.34 -16.75
C ILE A 33 -13.25 5.11 -16.93
N LYS A 34 -13.59 4.39 -18.00
CA LYS A 34 -14.95 3.91 -18.24
C LYS A 34 -14.98 2.41 -18.03
N ALA A 35 -16.02 1.92 -17.37
CA ALA A 35 -16.27 0.50 -17.18
C ALA A 35 -17.71 0.21 -17.59
N THR A 36 -17.93 -0.85 -18.37
CA THR A 36 -19.26 -1.26 -18.79
C THR A 36 -19.59 -2.60 -18.13
N HIS A 37 -20.75 -2.70 -17.47
CA HIS A 37 -21.25 -3.94 -16.90
C HIS A 37 -22.73 -4.11 -17.23
N LYS A 38 -23.10 -5.24 -17.86
CA LYS A 38 -24.48 -5.55 -18.28
C LYS A 38 -25.17 -4.36 -18.95
N GLU A 39 -24.52 -3.79 -19.97
CA GLU A 39 -25.01 -2.65 -20.78
C GLU A 39 -25.11 -1.31 -20.05
N VAL A 40 -24.69 -1.22 -18.78
CA VAL A 40 -24.60 0.03 -18.04
C VAL A 40 -23.16 0.54 -18.05
N ASP A 41 -23.00 1.79 -18.46
CA ASP A 41 -21.71 2.49 -18.45
C ASP A 41 -21.51 3.24 -17.13
N TYR A 42 -20.36 3.00 -16.52
CA TYR A 42 -19.90 3.64 -15.31
C TYR A 42 -18.63 4.44 -15.59
N THR A 43 -18.50 5.59 -14.95
CA THR A 43 -17.26 6.38 -14.96
C THR A 43 -16.64 6.34 -13.58
N TYR A 44 -15.39 5.90 -13.52
CA TYR A 44 -14.59 5.86 -12.31
C TYR A 44 -13.28 6.64 -12.50
N ASN A 45 -12.58 6.84 -11.39
CA ASN A 45 -11.23 7.37 -11.36
C ASN A 45 -10.31 6.30 -10.77
N ILE A 46 -9.21 6.01 -11.48
CA ILE A 46 -8.03 5.41 -10.88
C ILE A 46 -7.38 6.51 -10.03
N PHE A 47 -7.28 6.29 -8.73
CA PHE A 47 -6.67 7.20 -7.77
C PHE A 47 -5.37 6.61 -7.23
N TYR A 48 -4.34 7.46 -7.15
CA TYR A 48 -3.03 7.11 -6.62
C TYR A 48 -2.52 8.21 -5.69
N LEU A 49 -2.28 7.89 -4.42
CA LEU A 49 -1.58 8.80 -3.51
C LEU A 49 -0.06 8.62 -3.72
N ASN A 50 0.64 9.66 -4.16
CA ASN A 50 2.07 9.58 -4.48
C ASN A 50 2.92 9.51 -3.21
N GLU A 51 2.48 10.20 -2.16
CA GLU A 51 3.18 10.24 -0.89
C GLU A 51 2.99 8.94 -0.12
N TYR A 52 4.10 8.42 0.41
CA TYR A 52 4.12 7.30 1.33
C TYR A 52 4.78 7.73 2.64
N LYS A 53 4.40 7.06 3.75
CA LYS A 53 4.89 7.31 5.10
C LYS A 53 5.78 6.16 5.56
N SER A 54 7.08 6.25 5.26
CA SER A 54 8.07 5.30 5.78
C SER A 54 8.41 5.55 7.25
N ASP A 55 8.24 6.79 7.72
CA ASP A 55 8.43 7.23 9.10
C ASP A 55 7.41 6.66 10.08
N PHE A 56 6.33 6.05 9.59
CA PHE A 56 5.34 5.36 10.43
C PHE A 56 5.75 3.92 10.73
N ILE A 57 6.75 3.38 10.04
CA ILE A 57 7.19 2.00 10.21
C ILE A 57 8.19 1.92 11.37
N ASN A 58 7.91 1.06 12.34
CA ASN A 58 8.89 0.66 13.33
C ASN A 58 9.76 -0.46 12.75
N TYR A 59 10.82 -0.07 12.04
CA TYR A 59 11.71 -1.02 11.35
C TYR A 59 12.33 -2.05 12.28
N GLU A 60 12.75 -1.65 13.49
CA GLU A 60 13.37 -2.55 14.47
C GLU A 60 12.43 -3.66 14.97
N LYS A 61 11.11 -3.39 14.99
CA LYS A 61 10.08 -4.37 15.38
C LYS A 61 9.45 -5.10 14.19
N SER A 62 9.85 -4.71 12.98
CA SER A 62 9.35 -5.28 11.73
C SER A 62 10.30 -6.37 11.23
N THR A 63 9.77 -7.34 10.50
CA THR A 63 10.53 -8.44 9.93
C THR A 63 10.49 -8.39 8.41
N PHE A 64 11.63 -8.65 7.81
CA PHE A 64 11.82 -8.68 6.38
C PHE A 64 12.51 -9.97 5.99
N GLU A 65 12.18 -10.51 4.82
CA GLU A 65 12.81 -11.70 4.27
C GLU A 65 13.31 -11.41 2.86
N LEU A 66 14.35 -12.16 2.46
CA LEU A 66 14.82 -12.16 1.09
C LEU A 66 13.96 -13.09 0.25
N PHE A 67 13.48 -12.57 -0.88
CA PHE A 67 12.78 -13.35 -1.89
C PHE A 67 13.58 -13.36 -3.17
N GLU A 68 13.57 -14.49 -3.87
CA GLU A 68 14.06 -14.59 -5.24
C GLU A 68 12.90 -14.37 -6.20
N LYS A 69 13.03 -13.38 -7.10
CA LYS A 69 12.05 -13.13 -8.16
C LYS A 69 12.53 -13.81 -9.44
N ASN A 70 12.18 -15.08 -9.61
CA ASN A 70 12.17 -15.74 -10.91
C ASN A 70 10.72 -15.70 -11.47
N TYR A 71 10.36 -16.52 -12.46
CA TYR A 71 8.97 -16.64 -12.96
C TYR A 71 7.90 -16.82 -11.86
N SER A 72 8.32 -17.16 -10.63
CA SER A 72 7.57 -17.07 -9.38
C SER A 72 8.40 -16.43 -8.26
N THR A 73 7.75 -15.76 -7.32
CA THR A 73 8.37 -15.23 -6.09
C THR A 73 8.54 -16.36 -5.07
N ILE A 74 9.79 -16.67 -4.69
CA ILE A 74 10.12 -17.75 -3.75
C ILE A 74 10.80 -17.13 -2.52
N SER A 75 10.28 -17.41 -1.31
CA SER A 75 10.98 -17.03 -0.07
C SER A 75 12.25 -17.86 0.07
N LEU A 76 13.36 -17.20 0.36
CA LEU A 76 14.63 -17.86 0.68
C LEU A 76 14.72 -18.18 2.19
N ASN A 77 13.66 -17.93 2.97
CA ASN A 77 13.61 -18.06 4.43
C ASN A 77 14.80 -17.40 5.15
N GLN A 78 15.33 -16.33 4.55
CA GLN A 78 16.45 -15.57 5.09
C GLN A 78 15.90 -14.26 5.64
N GLU A 79 15.82 -14.17 6.97
CA GLU A 79 15.45 -12.94 7.64
C GLU A 79 16.53 -11.86 7.45
N ILE A 80 16.09 -10.67 7.06
CA ILE A 80 16.91 -9.48 6.89
C ILE A 80 16.52 -8.49 7.98
N LYS A 81 17.45 -8.21 8.88
CA LYS A 81 17.26 -7.16 9.88
C LYS A 81 17.29 -5.81 9.16
N VAL A 82 16.31 -4.96 9.38
CA VAL A 82 16.25 -3.58 8.84
C VAL A 82 16.05 -2.62 9.99
N THR A 83 16.78 -1.50 10.02
CA THR A 83 16.71 -0.53 11.13
C THR A 83 16.13 0.82 10.74
N SER A 84 16.06 1.12 9.45
CA SER A 84 15.49 2.37 8.93
C SER A 84 15.10 2.24 7.46
N ASP A 85 14.40 3.24 6.93
CA ASP A 85 14.07 3.34 5.51
C ASP A 85 15.32 3.45 4.62
N VAL A 86 16.32 4.20 5.07
CA VAL A 86 17.61 4.31 4.37
C VAL A 86 18.33 2.96 4.32
N ASP A 87 18.40 2.27 5.45
CA ASP A 87 18.98 0.91 5.56
C ASP A 87 18.24 -0.10 4.68
N TYR A 88 16.90 -0.02 4.62
CA TYR A 88 16.08 -0.83 3.72
C TYR A 88 16.46 -0.60 2.25
N LEU A 89 16.53 0.66 1.82
CA LEU A 89 16.85 1.03 0.44
C LEU A 89 18.28 0.63 0.06
N ASP A 90 19.24 0.81 0.98
CA ASP A 90 20.64 0.43 0.74
C ASP A 90 20.80 -1.08 0.61
N LYS A 91 20.14 -1.87 1.47
CA LYS A 91 20.11 -3.33 1.34
C LYS A 91 19.43 -3.76 0.04
N CYS A 92 18.31 -3.15 -0.33
CA CYS A 92 17.67 -3.43 -1.62
C CYS A 92 18.66 -3.24 -2.79
N ARG A 93 19.45 -2.16 -2.79
CA ARG A 93 20.48 -1.92 -3.83
C ARG A 93 21.60 -2.96 -3.79
N GLU A 94 22.05 -3.35 -2.61
CA GLU A 94 23.10 -4.36 -2.42
C GLU A 94 22.69 -5.71 -3.00
N PHE A 95 21.48 -6.19 -2.65
CA PHE A 95 21.02 -7.52 -3.10
C PHE A 95 20.72 -7.58 -4.59
N ILE A 96 20.26 -6.48 -5.20
CA ILE A 96 20.14 -6.37 -6.67
C ILE A 96 21.49 -6.63 -7.35
N GLY A 97 22.59 -6.13 -6.78
CA GLY A 97 23.93 -6.32 -7.33
C GLY A 97 24.48 -7.74 -7.23
N LEU A 98 24.04 -8.53 -6.23
CA LEU A 98 24.62 -9.83 -5.88
C LEU A 98 23.87 -11.03 -6.48
N TYR A 99 22.54 -10.98 -6.59
CA TYR A 99 21.74 -12.17 -6.97
C TYR A 99 20.74 -11.92 -8.13
N GLY A 100 20.80 -10.78 -8.83
CA GLY A 100 19.86 -10.46 -9.90
C GLY A 100 18.66 -9.63 -9.40
N ILE A 101 17.42 -10.17 -9.46
CA ILE A 101 16.22 -9.50 -8.93
C ILE A 101 15.74 -10.15 -7.61
N PRO A 102 16.59 -10.37 -6.59
CA PRO A 102 16.03 -10.67 -5.28
C PRO A 102 15.36 -9.40 -4.73
N SER A 103 14.19 -9.55 -4.12
CA SER A 103 13.47 -8.48 -3.46
C SER A 103 13.44 -8.74 -1.96
N ILE A 104 13.93 -7.80 -1.15
CA ILE A 104 13.59 -7.79 0.27
C ILE A 104 12.11 -7.47 0.36
N GLN A 105 11.34 -8.34 1.00
CA GLN A 105 9.93 -8.09 1.26
C GLN A 105 9.66 -8.18 2.76
N PRO A 106 8.79 -7.31 3.31
CA PRO A 106 8.35 -7.41 4.68
C PRO A 106 7.44 -8.61 4.82
N THR A 107 7.65 -9.37 5.89
CA THR A 107 6.75 -10.46 6.31
C THR A 107 5.86 -10.04 7.46
N LYS A 108 6.33 -9.10 8.29
CA LYS A 108 5.56 -8.41 9.33
C LYS A 108 6.02 -6.96 9.42
N ILE A 109 5.09 -6.01 9.39
CA ILE A 109 5.37 -4.61 9.77
C ILE A 109 4.59 -4.20 10.99
N VAL A 110 5.29 -3.49 11.86
CA VAL A 110 4.72 -2.81 13.01
C VAL A 110 4.65 -1.32 12.71
N LEU A 111 3.45 -0.74 12.78
CA LEU A 111 3.24 0.69 12.58
C LEU A 111 3.28 1.43 13.92
N ASN A 112 3.78 2.66 13.90
CA ASN A 112 3.74 3.59 15.03
C ASN A 112 3.06 4.90 14.58
N THR A 113 1.76 4.97 14.79
CA THR A 113 0.91 6.10 14.40
C THR A 113 0.63 7.07 15.56
N CYS A 114 1.16 6.80 16.77
CA CYS A 114 0.77 7.47 18.02
C CYS A 114 0.92 9.01 18.02
N ASN A 115 1.82 9.54 17.20
CA ASN A 115 2.13 10.98 17.15
C ASN A 115 1.64 11.68 15.86
N GLN A 116 0.82 11.01 15.05
CA GLN A 116 0.54 11.44 13.69
C GLN A 116 -0.91 11.89 13.51
N LYS A 117 -1.11 13.04 12.88
CA LYS A 117 -2.43 13.65 12.61
C LYS A 117 -2.94 13.37 11.18
N VAL A 118 -2.50 12.25 10.59
CA VAL A 118 -2.81 11.92 9.20
C VAL A 118 -4.00 10.97 9.16
N ASP A 119 -5.05 11.38 8.44
CA ASP A 119 -6.25 10.54 8.30
C ASP A 119 -6.18 9.58 7.11
N PHE A 120 -5.34 9.85 6.12
CA PHE A 120 -5.25 9.05 4.91
C PHE A 120 -3.82 9.01 4.40
N PHE A 121 -3.26 7.81 4.27
CA PHE A 121 -1.87 7.62 3.83
C PHE A 121 -1.64 6.25 3.20
N ARG A 122 -0.44 6.08 2.63
CA ARG A 122 0.10 4.81 2.18
C ARG A 122 1.41 4.53 2.91
N CYS A 123 1.71 3.27 3.19
CA CYS A 123 3.03 2.84 3.65
C CYS A 123 3.98 2.65 2.47
N ALA A 124 5.29 2.62 2.75
CA ALA A 124 6.38 2.59 1.77
C ALA A 124 6.30 1.42 0.75
N ASN A 125 7.14 1.51 -0.29
CA ASN A 125 7.22 0.67 -1.51
C ASN A 125 7.55 -0.83 -1.29
N ASN A 126 7.25 -1.40 -0.14
CA ASN A 126 7.77 -2.70 0.29
C ASN A 126 6.79 -3.84 -0.03
N ASP A 127 6.09 -3.80 -1.17
CA ASP A 127 4.95 -4.70 -1.48
C ASP A 127 3.83 -4.71 -0.43
N MET A 128 3.85 -3.74 0.50
CA MET A 128 2.84 -3.49 1.53
C MET A 128 1.75 -2.56 1.05
N ALA A 129 1.43 -2.74 -0.22
CA ALA A 129 0.56 -1.84 -0.90
C ALA A 129 -0.81 -1.88 -0.21
N GLY A 130 -1.36 -0.69 0.00
CA GLY A 130 -2.62 -0.48 0.68
C GLY A 130 -2.82 0.99 1.00
N TYR A 131 -4.06 1.35 1.28
CA TYR A 131 -4.43 2.67 1.77
C TYR A 131 -4.91 2.54 3.21
N TYR A 132 -4.37 3.38 4.07
CA TYR A 132 -4.66 3.39 5.49
C TYR A 132 -5.48 4.62 5.80
N VAL A 133 -6.53 4.42 6.61
CA VAL A 133 -7.42 5.50 7.06
C VAL A 133 -7.40 5.54 8.59
N SER A 134 -7.56 6.74 9.17
CA SER A 134 -7.86 6.86 10.59
C SER A 134 -9.28 6.35 10.88
N GLU A 135 -9.55 5.97 12.13
CA GLU A 135 -10.90 5.59 12.57
C GLU A 135 -11.90 6.74 12.32
N ARG A 136 -11.46 7.99 12.49
CA ARG A 136 -12.28 9.18 12.20
C ARG A 136 -12.70 9.24 10.73
N LEU A 137 -11.75 9.03 9.81
CA LEU A 137 -12.06 9.05 8.38
C LEU A 137 -12.91 7.84 7.99
N LYS A 138 -12.61 6.64 8.52
CA LYS A 138 -13.46 5.46 8.35
C LYS A 138 -14.91 5.76 8.74
N GLN A 139 -15.13 6.34 9.93
CA GLN A 139 -16.49 6.68 10.36
C GLN A 139 -17.14 7.70 9.43
N ALA A 140 -16.41 8.73 9.00
CA ALA A 140 -16.92 9.70 8.03
C ALA A 140 -17.29 9.05 6.68
N ILE A 141 -16.54 8.05 6.21
CA ILE A 141 -16.86 7.28 4.99
C ILE A 141 -18.18 6.52 5.17
N LEU A 142 -18.34 5.84 6.31
CA LEU A 142 -19.55 5.08 6.65
C LEU A 142 -20.77 5.97 6.79
N ASP A 143 -20.64 7.11 7.48
CA ASP A 143 -21.72 8.09 7.70
C ASP A 143 -22.20 8.73 6.38
N ASN A 144 -21.33 8.80 5.36
CA ASN A 144 -21.67 9.27 4.02
C ASN A 144 -22.15 8.14 3.08
N CYS A 145 -22.36 6.92 3.61
CA CYS A 145 -22.87 5.77 2.88
C CYS A 145 -22.05 5.37 1.64
N PHE A 146 -20.73 5.61 1.63
CA PHE A 146 -19.86 5.07 0.59
C PHE A 146 -19.72 3.54 0.77
N THR A 147 -19.78 2.81 -0.34
CA THR A 147 -19.78 1.33 -0.36
C THR A 147 -18.71 0.78 -1.31
N GLY A 148 -18.59 -0.54 -1.41
CA GLY A 148 -17.60 -1.20 -2.29
C GLY A 148 -16.20 -1.29 -1.70
N MET A 149 -16.09 -1.22 -0.37
CA MET A 149 -14.82 -1.36 0.36
C MET A 149 -15.03 -2.08 1.69
N ARG A 150 -13.96 -2.66 2.22
CA ARG A 150 -13.89 -3.25 3.56
C ARG A 150 -12.82 -2.53 4.37
N PHE A 151 -13.03 -2.43 5.68
CA PHE A 151 -12.04 -1.92 6.62
C PHE A 151 -11.53 -3.07 7.48
N GLU A 152 -10.22 -3.13 7.64
CA GLU A 152 -9.55 -4.07 8.53
C GLU A 152 -8.77 -3.23 9.55
N GLU A 153 -8.94 -3.55 10.83
CA GLU A 153 -8.17 -2.92 11.89
C GLU A 153 -6.78 -3.54 11.92
N ILE A 154 -5.74 -2.70 11.96
CA ILE A 154 -4.36 -3.15 11.81
C ILE A 154 -3.52 -2.56 12.94
N GLU A 155 -3.06 -3.42 13.83
CA GLU A 155 -1.93 -3.13 14.74
C GLU A 155 -0.59 -3.55 14.09
N GLU A 156 -0.63 -4.65 13.32
CA GLU A 156 0.51 -5.23 12.61
C GLU A 156 0.07 -5.74 11.23
N ILE A 157 0.89 -5.56 10.19
CA ILE A 157 0.60 -6.05 8.84
C ILE A 157 1.41 -7.31 8.60
N GLN A 158 0.75 -8.46 8.43
CA GLN A 158 1.41 -9.72 8.05
C GLN A 158 1.18 -9.99 6.57
N ASN A 159 2.25 -10.22 5.82
CA ASN A 159 2.19 -10.35 4.36
C ASN A 159 1.76 -11.77 3.93
N ARG A 160 0.56 -12.18 4.37
CA ARG A 160 -0.15 -13.40 3.95
C ARG A 160 -1.49 -13.02 3.32
N VAL A 161 -1.46 -12.23 2.25
CA VAL A 161 -2.70 -11.70 1.68
C VAL A 161 -3.33 -12.71 0.72
N LEU A 162 -4.44 -13.31 1.16
CA LEU A 162 -5.49 -13.82 0.26
C LEU A 162 -6.42 -12.62 -0.05
N ILE A 163 -6.37 -12.09 -1.27
CA ILE A 163 -7.35 -11.09 -1.72
C ILE A 163 -8.51 -11.84 -2.39
N GLU A 164 -9.65 -11.89 -1.72
CA GLU A 164 -10.94 -12.21 -2.35
C GLU A 164 -11.69 -10.90 -2.59
N TYR A 165 -12.07 -10.66 -3.86
CA TYR A 165 -13.04 -9.64 -4.21
C TYR A 165 -14.45 -10.16 -3.86
N VAL A 166 -15.27 -9.32 -3.23
CA VAL A 166 -16.71 -9.56 -3.04
C VAL A 166 -17.49 -8.75 -4.08
#